data_AF-A0A925ZJE8-F1
#
_entry.id   AF-A0A925ZJE8-F1
#
_cell.length_a   1.000
_cell.length_b   1.000
_cell.length_c   1.000
_cell.angle_alpha   90.00
_cell.angle_beta   90.00
_cell.angle_gamma   90.00
#
_symmetry.space_group_name_H-M   'P 1'
#
loop_
_entity.id
_entity.type
_entity.pdbx_description
1 polymer ?
#
loop_
_entity_poly.entity_id
_entity_poly.type
_entity_poly.pdbx_seq_one_letter_code
_entity_poly.pdbx_strand_id
1 'polypeptide(L)'
;MFRSPRSPSVSLSLVLVLAACATKPDATVQPPAPARERPEEGSTYVSTSHNESGADAKRFAPVTTPAGDFVVTTPEAAKELAERAIAEYLDPKKTWKTSPVLPAGWPAKERAVIVFFYPMSANPNSMTHYQLFTPSYYVKVSLADGTTAIEPIAKHRELGSIEDTRPSSLERRELDIAEASLVQQLTGTTIDDGDQPYWGYLKYIHEHPQLGRDLERRAPAFLGWVRKKYGHASRK
;
A
#
# COMPACT_ATOMS: atom_id res chain seq x y z
N MET A 1 -50.45 -42.68 -7.57
CA MET A 1 -51.14 -41.80 -8.54
C MET A 1 -50.49 -40.42 -8.45
N PHE A 2 -49.93 -39.94 -9.58
CA PHE A 2 -49.60 -38.54 -9.95
C PHE A 2 -48.73 -37.68 -8.98
N ARG A 3 -47.77 -36.86 -9.39
CA ARG A 3 -46.90 -36.64 -10.58
C ARG A 3 -46.02 -35.45 -10.15
N SER A 4 -44.70 -35.54 -10.25
CA SER A 4 -43.82 -34.35 -10.18
C SER A 4 -44.03 -33.45 -11.41
N PRO A 5 -43.63 -32.18 -11.33
CA PRO A 5 -42.90 -31.59 -12.45
C PRO A 5 -41.53 -31.03 -12.06
N ARG A 6 -40.56 -31.39 -12.90
CA ARG A 6 -39.16 -30.95 -12.94
C ARG A 6 -39.08 -29.50 -13.46
N SER A 7 -38.13 -28.72 -12.94
CA SER A 7 -37.66 -27.48 -13.57
C SER A 7 -36.50 -27.78 -14.53
N PRO A 8 -36.47 -27.25 -15.76
CA PRO A 8 -35.40 -27.50 -16.72
C PRO A 8 -34.22 -26.54 -16.58
N SER A 9 -33.00 -27.11 -16.64
CA SER A 9 -31.73 -26.44 -16.89
C SER A 9 -31.69 -25.87 -18.31
N VAL A 10 -31.20 -24.64 -18.46
CA VAL A 10 -30.94 -23.99 -19.76
C VAL A 10 -29.45 -24.10 -20.06
N SER A 11 -29.09 -24.98 -21.00
CA SER A 11 -27.78 -25.01 -21.67
C SER A 11 -27.83 -24.08 -22.88
N LEU A 12 -26.96 -23.08 -22.93
CA LEU A 12 -26.78 -22.24 -24.11
C LEU A 12 -25.56 -22.77 -24.90
N SER A 13 -25.83 -23.51 -25.98
CA SER A 13 -24.84 -23.86 -26.99
C SER A 13 -24.91 -22.83 -28.11
N LEU A 14 -23.81 -22.11 -28.38
CA LEU A 14 -23.68 -21.28 -29.58
C LEU A 14 -22.82 -22.00 -30.61
N VAL A 15 -23.45 -22.25 -31.76
CA VAL A 15 -22.95 -23.01 -32.91
C VAL A 15 -22.04 -22.15 -33.78
N LEU A 16 -20.90 -22.71 -34.15
CA LEU A 16 -19.93 -22.23 -35.13
C LEU A 16 -20.47 -22.48 -36.55
N VAL A 17 -20.53 -21.46 -37.42
CA VAL A 17 -20.85 -21.62 -38.85
C VAL A 17 -19.65 -21.20 -39.69
N LEU A 18 -19.08 -22.19 -40.38
CA LEU A 18 -18.07 -22.06 -41.44
C LEU A 18 -18.72 -22.39 -42.78
N ALA A 19 -18.68 -21.47 -43.74
CA ALA A 19 -18.80 -21.71 -45.19
C ALA A 19 -18.40 -20.39 -45.90
N ALA A 20 -17.21 -20.28 -46.52
CA ALA A 20 -16.80 -20.81 -47.82
C ALA A 20 -17.42 -20.06 -49.01
N CYS A 21 -16.61 -19.26 -49.72
CA CYS A 21 -16.73 -19.01 -51.15
C CYS A 21 -15.34 -18.73 -51.72
N ALA A 22 -14.85 -19.68 -52.51
CA ALA A 22 -13.68 -19.56 -53.35
C ALA A 22 -14.13 -19.13 -54.75
N THR A 23 -13.55 -18.06 -55.28
CA THR A 23 -13.44 -17.81 -56.72
C THR A 23 -12.25 -16.89 -56.98
N LYS A 24 -11.18 -17.47 -57.52
CA LYS A 24 -10.09 -16.75 -58.21
C LYS A 24 -10.59 -16.33 -59.59
N PRO A 25 -10.11 -15.20 -60.12
CA PRO A 25 -9.18 -15.34 -61.24
C PRO A 25 -7.96 -14.41 -61.19
N ASP A 26 -6.87 -15.01 -61.66
CA ASP A 26 -5.65 -14.57 -62.34
C ASP A 26 -5.04 -13.16 -62.29
N ALA A 27 -3.70 -13.23 -62.31
CA ALA A 27 -2.70 -12.30 -62.85
C ALA A 27 -2.57 -10.87 -62.27
N THR A 28 -1.56 -10.68 -61.41
CA THR A 28 -0.31 -9.96 -61.76
C THR A 28 0.68 -10.11 -60.60
N VAL A 29 1.76 -10.87 -60.83
CA VAL A 29 2.89 -11.00 -59.91
C VAL A 29 3.75 -9.75 -60.04
N GLN A 30 3.71 -8.88 -59.04
CA GLN A 30 4.65 -7.77 -58.89
C GLN A 30 5.67 -8.16 -57.80
N PRO A 31 6.99 -8.17 -58.09
CA PRO A 31 8.01 -8.49 -57.09
C PRO A 31 8.03 -7.42 -55.98
N PRO A 32 8.16 -7.79 -54.69
CA PRO A 32 8.26 -6.82 -53.60
C PRO A 32 9.58 -6.06 -53.68
N ALA A 33 9.50 -4.74 -53.59
CA ALA A 33 10.62 -3.81 -53.53
C ALA A 33 11.53 -4.10 -52.31
N PRO A 34 12.86 -3.86 -52.42
CA PRO A 34 13.82 -4.20 -51.38
C PRO A 34 13.60 -3.41 -50.08
N ALA A 35 13.89 -4.11 -48.99
CA ALA A 35 13.75 -3.64 -47.61
C ALA A 35 14.56 -2.37 -47.35
N ARG A 36 13.92 -1.45 -46.62
CA ARG A 36 14.54 -0.24 -46.07
C ARG A 36 15.52 -0.67 -44.97
N GLU A 37 16.80 -0.50 -45.23
CA GLU A 37 17.88 -0.69 -44.26
C GLU A 37 17.63 0.21 -43.04
N ARG A 38 17.63 -0.41 -41.85
CA ARG A 38 17.58 0.29 -40.56
C ARG A 38 19.03 0.28 -40.01
N PRO A 39 19.62 1.43 -39.66
CA PRO A 39 21.02 1.48 -39.24
C PRO A 39 21.25 0.67 -37.95
N GLU A 40 22.32 -0.12 -37.94
CA GLU A 40 22.88 -0.69 -36.72
C GLU A 40 23.57 0.39 -35.91
N GLU A 41 23.20 0.51 -34.63
CA GLU A 41 24.08 1.11 -33.63
C GLU A 41 24.15 0.16 -32.43
N GLY A 42 25.38 -0.29 -32.16
CA GLY A 42 25.70 -1.22 -31.11
C GLY A 42 25.42 -0.65 -29.73
N SER A 43 24.94 -1.51 -28.83
CA SER A 43 25.06 -1.25 -27.39
C SER A 43 26.03 -2.25 -26.81
N THR A 44 27.24 -1.76 -26.60
CA THR A 44 28.27 -2.33 -25.75
C THR A 44 27.67 -2.65 -24.39
N TYR A 45 27.68 -3.93 -24.00
CA TYR A 45 27.45 -4.35 -22.63
C TYR A 45 28.62 -3.83 -21.78
N VAL A 46 28.36 -2.88 -20.88
CA VAL A 46 29.26 -2.53 -19.79
C VAL A 46 28.54 -2.79 -18.48
N SER A 47 28.85 -3.93 -17.86
CA SER A 47 28.62 -4.12 -16.43
C SER A 47 29.65 -3.30 -15.69
N THR A 48 29.21 -2.26 -14.98
CA THR A 48 29.94 -1.74 -13.83
C THR A 48 29.07 -1.92 -12.60
N SER A 49 29.36 -2.98 -11.85
CA SER A 49 29.12 -3.04 -10.42
C SER A 49 29.91 -1.91 -9.76
N HIS A 50 29.22 -0.84 -9.39
CA HIS A 50 29.76 0.11 -8.41
C HIS A 50 28.73 0.42 -7.34
N ASN A 51 29.03 -0.11 -6.16
CA ASN A 51 28.31 0.11 -4.93
C ASN A 51 28.84 1.44 -4.36
N GLU A 52 28.25 2.56 -4.79
CA GLU A 52 28.58 3.86 -4.21
C GLU A 52 27.71 4.13 -2.98
N SER A 53 28.38 3.91 -1.85
CA SER A 53 28.09 4.47 -0.54
C SER A 53 28.03 6.00 -0.62
N GLY A 54 27.07 6.61 0.09
CA GLY A 54 27.10 8.04 0.41
C GLY A 54 26.12 8.92 -0.38
N ALA A 55 24.81 8.65 -0.30
CA ALA A 55 23.84 9.69 -0.61
C ALA A 55 23.76 10.65 0.58
N ASP A 56 24.37 11.82 0.39
CA ASP A 56 24.19 13.04 1.17
C ASP A 56 22.73 13.18 1.63
N ALA A 57 22.53 13.26 2.94
CA ALA A 57 21.26 13.67 3.50
C ALA A 57 21.05 15.16 3.20
N LYS A 58 20.58 15.47 1.97
CA LYS A 58 19.97 16.76 1.67
C LYS A 58 18.99 17.04 2.80
N ARG A 59 19.20 18.13 3.53
CA ARG A 59 18.22 18.64 4.49
C ARG A 59 16.96 18.98 3.72
N PHE A 60 16.03 18.04 3.60
CA PHE A 60 14.69 18.33 3.11
C PHE A 60 14.01 19.14 4.20
N ALA A 61 13.72 20.40 3.92
CA ALA A 61 12.82 21.17 4.75
C ALA A 61 11.45 20.47 4.76
N PRO A 62 10.72 20.47 5.88
CA PRO A 62 9.36 19.93 5.91
C PRO A 62 8.53 20.65 4.85
N VAL A 63 7.87 19.87 3.99
CA VAL A 63 7.01 20.41 2.94
C VAL A 63 5.57 20.29 3.40
N THR A 64 4.88 21.44 3.40
CA THR A 64 3.48 21.55 3.79
C THR A 64 2.61 21.82 2.57
N THR A 65 1.60 21.00 2.34
CA THR A 65 0.59 21.23 1.30
C THR A 65 -0.50 22.17 1.84
N PRO A 66 -1.04 23.12 1.03
CA PRO A 66 -2.10 24.03 1.47
C PRO A 66 -3.35 23.30 1.94
N ALA A 67 -4.05 23.92 2.90
CA ALA A 67 -5.30 23.40 3.48
C ALA A 67 -6.38 23.23 2.41
N GLY A 68 -7.12 22.12 2.51
CA GLY A 68 -8.41 21.97 1.84
C GLY A 68 -9.52 22.32 2.82
N ASP A 69 -10.60 22.96 2.37
CA ASP A 69 -11.74 23.31 3.23
C ASP A 69 -12.59 22.10 3.67
N PHE A 70 -12.01 20.90 3.79
CA PHE A 70 -12.71 19.68 4.15
C PHE A 70 -12.06 18.96 5.33
N VAL A 71 -12.91 18.49 6.24
CA VAL A 71 -12.52 17.67 7.39
C VAL A 71 -12.22 16.25 6.91
N VAL A 72 -11.10 15.69 7.34
CA VAL A 72 -10.75 14.28 7.04
C VAL A 72 -11.39 13.41 8.11
N THR A 73 -12.41 12.66 7.72
CA THR A 73 -13.24 11.85 8.63
C THR A 73 -13.01 10.35 8.52
N THR A 74 -12.23 9.90 7.53
CA THR A 74 -11.94 8.47 7.32
C THR A 74 -10.43 8.21 7.26
N PRO A 75 -9.98 7.03 7.72
CA PRO A 75 -8.57 6.67 7.65
C PRO A 75 -8.08 6.49 6.21
N GLU A 76 -8.92 6.04 5.30
CA GLU A 76 -8.59 5.91 3.87
C GLU A 76 -8.30 7.27 3.25
N ALA A 77 -9.12 8.28 3.55
CA ALA A 77 -8.88 9.65 3.06
C ALA A 77 -7.56 10.21 3.61
N ALA A 78 -7.21 9.91 4.87
CA ALA A 78 -5.93 10.30 5.45
C ALA A 78 -4.75 9.60 4.74
N LYS A 79 -4.86 8.30 4.44
CA LYS A 79 -3.85 7.55 3.69
C LYS A 79 -3.70 8.07 2.26
N GLU A 80 -4.79 8.31 1.55
CA GLU A 80 -4.76 8.87 0.19
C GLU A 80 -4.14 10.27 0.15
N LEU A 81 -4.37 11.11 1.17
CA LEU A 81 -3.71 12.40 1.28
C LEU A 81 -2.21 12.24 1.56
N ALA A 82 -1.84 11.32 2.45
CA ALA A 82 -0.44 11.02 2.74
C ALA A 82 0.30 10.52 1.50
N GLU A 83 -0.28 9.58 0.75
CA GLU A 83 0.26 9.02 -0.48
C GLU A 83 0.41 10.07 -1.58
N ARG A 84 -0.61 10.91 -1.78
CA ARG A 84 -0.54 12.02 -2.74
C ARG A 84 0.54 13.03 -2.38
N ALA A 85 0.66 13.37 -1.10
CA ALA A 85 1.66 14.34 -0.65
C ALA A 85 3.09 13.83 -0.90
N ILE A 86 3.35 12.55 -0.64
CA ILE A 86 4.70 11.97 -0.73
C ILE A 86 5.06 11.46 -2.14
N ALA A 87 4.12 11.37 -3.08
CA ALA A 87 4.30 10.72 -4.37
C ALA A 87 5.55 11.17 -5.15
N GLU A 88 5.87 12.47 -5.11
CA GLU A 88 7.04 13.04 -5.81
C GLU A 88 8.38 12.71 -5.14
N TYR A 89 8.36 12.28 -3.86
CA TYR A 89 9.54 11.95 -3.07
C TYR A 89 9.86 10.45 -3.07
N LEU A 90 8.87 9.62 -3.40
CA LEU A 90 9.06 8.18 -3.47
C LEU A 90 9.84 7.81 -4.72
N ASP A 91 10.95 7.10 -4.53
CA ASP A 91 11.73 6.53 -5.63
C ASP A 91 10.86 5.49 -6.37
N PRO A 92 10.52 5.72 -7.65
CA PRO A 92 9.65 4.82 -8.43
C PRO A 92 10.31 3.46 -8.70
N LYS A 93 11.63 3.34 -8.51
CA LYS A 93 12.37 2.07 -8.65
C LYS A 93 12.26 1.18 -7.42
N LYS A 94 11.79 1.73 -6.29
CA LYS A 94 11.62 0.98 -5.03
C LYS A 94 10.16 0.60 -4.85
N THR A 95 9.93 -0.54 -4.23
CA THR A 95 8.62 -0.90 -3.72
C THR A 95 8.45 -0.29 -2.33
N TRP A 96 7.25 0.17 -2.01
CA TRP A 96 6.97 0.86 -0.75
C TRP A 96 5.83 0.16 0.00
N LYS A 97 5.98 0.03 1.31
CA LYS A 97 4.95 -0.47 2.22
C LYS A 97 4.53 0.64 3.17
N THR A 98 3.22 0.85 3.29
CA THR A 98 2.62 1.89 4.12
C THR A 98 2.25 1.32 5.49
N SER A 99 2.49 2.08 6.56
CA SER A 99 2.00 1.69 7.90
C SER A 99 0.49 1.83 8.03
N PRO A 100 -0.11 1.24 9.07
CA PRO A 100 -1.38 1.71 9.59
C PRO A 100 -1.32 3.21 9.94
N VAL A 101 -2.49 3.83 10.00
CA VAL A 101 -2.65 5.20 10.52
C VAL A 101 -2.29 5.18 12.01
N LEU A 102 -1.46 6.11 12.47
CA LEU A 102 -1.14 6.27 13.88
C LEU A 102 -1.45 7.70 14.32
N PRO A 103 -1.75 7.97 15.61
CA PRO A 103 -1.89 9.34 16.07
C PRO A 103 -0.53 10.05 16.03
N ALA A 104 -0.53 11.36 15.71
CA ALA A 104 0.69 12.18 15.73
C ALA A 104 1.29 12.32 17.14
N GLY A 105 0.49 12.11 18.19
CA GLY A 105 0.93 12.04 19.58
C GLY A 105 -0.11 11.38 20.47
N TRP A 106 0.32 10.82 21.60
CA TRP A 106 -0.58 10.18 22.57
C TRP A 106 -0.21 10.52 24.02
N PRO A 107 -1.16 11.02 24.86
CA PRO A 107 -2.52 11.42 24.51
C PRO A 107 -2.55 12.51 23.41
N ALA A 108 -3.57 12.47 22.57
CA ALA A 108 -3.67 13.37 21.43
C ALA A 108 -3.90 14.82 21.88
N LYS A 109 -2.98 15.71 21.51
CA LYS A 109 -3.11 17.16 21.68
C LYS A 109 -3.59 17.86 20.41
N GLU A 110 -3.40 17.19 19.27
CA GLU A 110 -3.69 17.68 17.94
C GLU A 110 -4.58 16.68 17.23
N ARG A 111 -5.47 17.18 16.36
CA ARG A 111 -6.30 16.36 15.49
C ARG A 111 -5.50 15.96 14.26
N ALA A 112 -4.46 15.14 14.47
CA ALA A 112 -3.55 14.76 13.41
C ALA A 112 -3.12 13.29 13.53
N VAL A 113 -2.91 12.68 12.37
CA VAL A 113 -2.41 11.33 12.23
C VAL A 113 -1.09 11.32 11.47
N ILE A 114 -0.35 10.23 11.57
CA ILE A 114 0.90 10.00 10.86
C ILE A 114 0.83 8.67 10.11
N VAL A 115 1.42 8.66 8.92
CA VAL A 115 1.58 7.48 8.08
C VAL A 115 3.05 7.34 7.69
N PHE A 116 3.64 6.18 7.92
CA PHE A 116 5.05 5.89 7.62
C PHE A 116 5.18 5.12 6.30
N PHE A 117 6.22 5.46 5.53
CA PHE A 117 6.52 4.86 4.22
C PHE A 117 7.84 4.09 4.28
N TYR A 118 7.75 2.76 4.21
CA TYR A 118 8.86 1.83 4.32
C TYR A 118 9.33 1.41 2.92
N PRO A 119 10.57 1.69 2.53
CA PRO A 119 11.10 1.16 1.30
C PRO A 119 11.37 -0.35 1.47
N MET A 120 11.19 -1.06 0.37
CA MET A 120 11.45 -2.49 0.24
C MET A 120 12.36 -2.72 -0.96
N SER A 121 13.29 -3.66 -0.84
CA SER A 121 14.05 -4.16 -1.98
C SER A 121 13.71 -5.62 -2.23
N ALA A 122 13.49 -5.97 -3.50
CA ALA A 122 13.27 -7.35 -3.92
C ALA A 122 14.47 -8.22 -3.50
N ASN A 123 14.20 -9.41 -2.99
CA ASN A 123 15.24 -10.39 -2.73
C ASN A 123 15.62 -11.06 -4.07
N PRO A 124 16.90 -11.08 -4.49
CA PRO A 124 17.31 -11.72 -5.74
C PRO A 124 16.87 -13.18 -5.86
N ASN A 125 16.68 -13.86 -4.73
CA ASN A 125 16.36 -15.28 -4.67
C ASN A 125 14.86 -15.58 -4.45
N SER A 126 14.00 -14.56 -4.38
CA SER A 126 12.57 -14.77 -4.12
C SER A 126 11.70 -13.68 -4.72
N MET A 127 10.62 -14.08 -5.38
CA MET A 127 9.63 -13.15 -5.93
C MET A 127 8.65 -12.62 -4.88
N THR A 128 8.52 -13.30 -3.73
CA THR A 128 7.56 -12.93 -2.68
C THR A 128 8.23 -12.36 -1.44
N HIS A 129 9.54 -12.53 -1.29
CA HIS A 129 10.27 -12.02 -0.13
C HIS A 129 11.00 -10.72 -0.48
N TYR A 130 10.84 -9.75 0.41
CA TYR A 130 11.46 -8.43 0.30
C TYR A 130 12.28 -8.15 1.54
N GLN A 131 13.42 -7.48 1.34
CA GLN A 131 14.15 -6.89 2.44
C GLN A 131 13.46 -5.56 2.80
N LEU A 132 12.97 -5.47 4.04
CA LEU A 132 12.33 -4.29 4.60
C LEU A 132 13.37 -3.42 5.31
N PHE A 133 13.29 -2.11 5.11
CA PHE A 133 14.11 -1.12 5.82
C PHE A 133 13.24 -0.22 6.70
N THR A 134 13.87 0.53 7.60
CA THR A 134 13.22 1.60 8.34
C THR A 134 12.56 2.61 7.37
N PRO A 135 11.47 3.25 7.79
CA PRO A 135 10.77 4.20 6.94
C PRO A 135 11.69 5.36 6.57
N SER A 136 11.62 5.76 5.32
CA SER A 136 12.36 6.91 4.79
C SER A 136 11.63 8.22 5.08
N TYR A 137 10.30 8.14 5.17
CA TYR A 137 9.43 9.29 5.35
C TYR A 137 8.30 8.96 6.29
N TYR A 138 7.79 9.98 6.95
CA TYR A 138 6.43 9.97 7.44
C TYR A 138 5.69 11.22 6.98
N VAL A 139 4.39 11.07 6.81
CA VAL A 139 3.49 12.18 6.47
C VAL A 139 2.55 12.38 7.64
N LYS A 140 2.58 13.57 8.20
CA LYS A 140 1.59 14.03 9.17
C LYS A 140 0.41 14.62 8.41
N VAL A 141 -0.79 14.14 8.70
CA VAL A 141 -2.04 14.60 8.10
C VAL A 141 -2.89 15.23 9.19
N SER A 142 -3.24 16.49 9.01
CA SER A 142 -4.23 17.17 9.85
C SER A 142 -5.63 16.72 9.47
N LEU A 143 -6.38 16.25 10.47
CA LEU A 143 -7.76 15.84 10.28
C LEU A 143 -8.73 17.03 10.21
N ALA A 144 -8.30 18.21 10.64
CA ALA A 144 -9.14 19.40 10.69
C ALA A 144 -9.30 20.08 9.33
N ASP A 145 -8.21 20.16 8.56
CA ASP A 145 -8.10 20.96 7.33
C ASP A 145 -7.40 20.21 6.18
N GLY A 146 -7.13 18.92 6.36
CA GLY A 146 -6.48 18.09 5.34
C GLY A 146 -5.04 18.47 5.01
N THR A 147 -4.42 19.40 5.76
CA THR A 147 -3.02 19.77 5.53
C THR A 147 -2.12 18.58 5.76
N THR A 148 -1.10 18.45 4.92
CA THR A 148 -0.09 17.40 5.04
C THR A 148 1.28 18.02 5.25
N ALA A 149 2.10 17.39 6.10
CA ALA A 149 3.49 17.75 6.31
C ALA A 149 4.37 16.51 6.13
N ILE A 150 5.34 16.60 5.22
CA ILE A 150 6.27 15.52 4.91
C ILE A 150 7.53 15.70 5.73
N GLU A 151 7.95 14.64 6.42
CA GLU A 151 9.19 14.64 7.19
C GLU A 151 10.10 13.45 6.82
N PRO A 152 11.36 13.72 6.40
CA PRO A 152 12.33 12.67 6.12
C PRO A 152 12.86 12.07 7.43
N ILE A 153 13.18 10.77 7.38
CA ILE A 153 13.78 10.04 8.49
C ILE A 153 15.19 9.65 8.08
N ALA A 154 16.19 10.31 8.67
CA ALA A 154 17.59 10.19 8.25
C ALA A 154 18.20 8.79 8.43
N LYS A 155 17.66 7.96 9.33
CA LYS A 155 18.25 6.67 9.68
C LYS A 155 17.66 5.55 8.85
N HIS A 156 18.42 5.09 7.86
CA HIS A 156 18.15 3.86 7.13
C HIS A 156 18.82 2.67 7.82
N ARG A 157 18.03 1.66 8.16
CA ARG A 157 18.49 0.38 8.72
C ARG A 157 17.57 -0.72 8.23
N GLU A 158 18.13 -1.88 7.97
CA GLU A 158 17.37 -3.10 7.74
C GLU A 158 16.50 -3.48 8.96
N LEU A 159 15.23 -3.79 8.71
CA LEU A 159 14.31 -4.35 9.70
C LEU A 159 14.21 -5.87 9.61
N GLY A 160 14.49 -6.43 8.42
CA GLY A 160 14.53 -7.87 8.14
C GLY A 160 13.80 -8.22 6.84
N SER A 161 13.79 -9.50 6.50
CA SER A 161 12.98 -10.00 5.38
C SER A 161 11.50 -10.07 5.79
N ILE A 162 10.62 -9.69 4.88
CA ILE A 162 9.17 -9.90 4.96
C ILE A 162 8.68 -10.61 3.71
N GLU A 163 7.58 -11.33 3.84
CA GLU A 163 6.84 -11.84 2.69
C GLU A 163 5.72 -10.85 2.35
N ASP A 164 5.58 -10.51 1.07
CA ASP A 164 4.48 -9.69 0.59
C ASP A 164 3.25 -10.58 0.36
N THR A 165 2.58 -10.92 1.46
CA THR A 165 1.31 -11.64 1.43
C THR A 165 0.16 -10.66 1.44
N ARG A 166 -0.88 -10.98 0.65
CA ARG A 166 -2.12 -10.22 0.71
C ARG A 166 -2.74 -10.41 2.11
N PRO A 167 -3.03 -9.32 2.84
CA PRO A 167 -3.70 -9.41 4.13
C PRO A 167 -5.01 -10.19 4.03
N SER A 168 -5.34 -10.96 5.07
CA SER A 168 -6.63 -11.65 5.10
C SER A 168 -7.78 -10.64 5.17
N SER A 169 -8.97 -11.01 4.68
CA SER A 169 -10.14 -10.12 4.75
C SER A 169 -10.51 -9.75 6.19
N LEU A 170 -10.29 -10.66 7.13
CA LEU A 170 -10.53 -10.46 8.55
C LEU A 170 -9.50 -9.52 9.19
N GLU A 171 -8.21 -9.74 8.94
CA GLU A 171 -7.13 -8.84 9.37
C GLU A 171 -7.37 -7.41 8.89
N ARG A 172 -7.65 -7.26 7.59
CA ARG A 172 -7.93 -5.94 7.00
C ARG A 172 -9.11 -5.27 7.70
N ARG A 173 -10.24 -5.97 7.83
CA ARG A 173 -11.43 -5.44 8.48
C ARG A 173 -11.19 -5.00 9.92
N GLU A 174 -10.47 -5.80 10.71
CA GLU A 174 -10.16 -5.46 12.11
C GLU A 174 -9.26 -4.24 12.21
N LEU A 175 -8.29 -4.10 11.30
CA LEU A 175 -7.45 -2.91 11.24
C LEU A 175 -8.25 -1.67 10.80
N ASP A 176 -9.10 -1.80 9.78
CA ASP A 176 -9.93 -0.70 9.27
C ASP A 176 -10.87 -0.17 10.37
N ILE A 177 -11.48 -1.05 11.17
CA ILE A 177 -12.29 -0.66 12.35
C ILE A 177 -11.42 0.11 13.34
N ALA A 178 -10.20 -0.37 13.62
CA ALA A 178 -9.31 0.28 14.58
C ALA A 178 -8.81 1.65 14.13
N GLU A 179 -8.52 1.81 12.84
CA GLU A 179 -8.16 3.10 12.26
C GLU A 179 -9.36 4.07 12.23
N ALA A 180 -10.56 3.58 11.88
CA ALA A 180 -11.76 4.39 11.91
C ALA A 180 -12.09 4.88 13.33
N SER A 181 -11.99 4.00 14.34
CA SER A 181 -12.18 4.39 15.75
C SER A 181 -11.12 5.39 16.22
N LEU A 182 -9.87 5.26 15.76
CA LEU A 182 -8.82 6.25 16.04
C LEU A 182 -9.22 7.62 15.47
N VAL A 183 -9.60 7.68 14.19
CA VAL A 183 -9.97 8.94 13.53
C VAL A 183 -11.17 9.57 14.22
N GLN A 184 -12.22 8.79 14.53
CA GLN A 184 -13.39 9.26 15.28
C GLN A 184 -12.99 9.83 16.66
N GLN A 185 -12.11 9.14 17.40
CA GLN A 185 -11.63 9.62 18.68
C GLN A 185 -10.90 10.96 18.54
N LEU A 186 -10.07 11.12 17.51
CA LEU A 186 -9.30 12.34 17.28
C LEU A 186 -10.16 13.50 16.79
N THR A 187 -11.23 13.25 16.04
CA THR A 187 -12.19 14.27 15.60
C THR A 187 -13.19 14.67 16.69
N GLY A 188 -13.23 13.92 17.81
CA GLY A 188 -14.18 14.13 18.90
C GLY A 188 -15.57 13.56 18.60
N THR A 189 -15.68 12.69 17.61
CA THR A 189 -16.90 11.93 17.32
C THR A 189 -17.04 10.80 18.34
N THR A 190 -18.27 10.56 18.80
CA THR A 190 -18.56 9.47 19.75
C THR A 190 -18.15 8.14 19.13
N ILE A 191 -17.29 7.40 19.83
CA ILE A 191 -16.95 6.02 19.45
C ILE A 191 -18.10 5.16 19.97
N ASP A 192 -18.66 4.32 19.10
CA ASP A 192 -19.54 3.26 19.56
C ASP A 192 -18.66 2.27 20.35
N ASP A 193 -18.92 2.13 21.66
CA ASP A 193 -18.13 1.37 22.64
C ASP A 193 -18.23 -0.16 22.42
N GLY A 194 -18.38 -0.61 21.17
CA GLY A 194 -18.32 -2.01 20.79
C GLY A 194 -17.04 -2.69 21.30
N ASP A 195 -17.06 -4.03 21.37
CA ASP A 195 -15.98 -4.80 21.95
C ASP A 195 -14.65 -4.59 21.20
N GLN A 196 -13.78 -3.77 21.80
CA GLN A 196 -12.35 -3.60 21.48
C GLN A 196 -12.02 -2.89 20.16
N PRO A 197 -12.34 -1.58 20.03
CA PRO A 197 -12.10 -0.83 18.80
C PRO A 197 -10.65 -0.87 18.33
N TYR A 198 -9.67 -0.95 19.25
CA TYR A 198 -8.24 -0.87 18.90
C TYR A 198 -7.54 -2.22 18.73
N TRP A 199 -8.25 -3.35 18.79
CA TRP A 199 -7.64 -4.68 18.70
C TRP A 199 -6.88 -4.90 17.38
N GLY A 200 -7.37 -4.34 16.27
CA GLY A 200 -6.74 -4.44 14.96
C GLY A 200 -5.27 -4.02 14.94
N TYR A 201 -4.86 -3.03 15.73
CA TYR A 201 -3.44 -2.66 15.86
C TYR A 201 -2.59 -3.76 16.49
N LEU A 202 -3.09 -4.41 17.54
CA LEU A 202 -2.34 -5.47 18.23
C LEU A 202 -2.18 -6.69 17.33
N LYS A 203 -3.24 -7.04 16.60
CA LYS A 203 -3.19 -8.12 15.61
C LYS A 203 -2.22 -7.79 14.48
N TYR A 204 -2.29 -6.59 13.91
CA TYR A 204 -1.36 -6.15 12.88
C TYR A 204 0.10 -6.22 13.34
N ILE A 205 0.41 -5.76 14.56
CA ILE A 205 1.77 -5.84 15.12
C ILE A 205 2.23 -7.28 15.29
N HIS A 206 1.31 -8.19 15.64
CA HIS A 206 1.60 -9.61 15.79
C HIS A 206 1.87 -10.29 14.43
N GLU A 207 1.06 -9.99 13.42
CA GLU A 207 1.15 -10.57 12.08
C GLU A 207 2.32 -9.99 11.26
N HIS A 208 2.74 -8.74 11.55
CA HIS A 208 3.84 -8.05 10.87
C HIS A 208 4.99 -7.73 11.84
N PRO A 209 5.73 -8.70 12.39
CA PRO A 209 6.63 -8.49 13.54
C PRO A 209 7.82 -7.56 13.28
N GLN A 210 8.28 -7.41 12.02
CA GLN A 210 9.32 -6.46 11.64
C GLN A 210 8.80 -5.01 11.70
N LEU A 211 7.62 -4.77 11.11
CA LEU A 211 6.93 -3.47 11.19
C LEU A 211 6.48 -3.17 12.60
N GLY A 212 5.87 -4.16 13.27
CA GLY A 212 5.33 -4.02 14.61
C GLY A 212 6.37 -3.52 15.62
N ARG A 213 7.56 -4.12 15.64
CA ARG A 213 8.67 -3.66 16.50
C ARG A 213 9.15 -2.24 16.18
N ASP A 214 9.06 -1.80 14.93
CA ASP A 214 9.42 -0.44 14.54
C ASP A 214 8.32 0.56 14.92
N LEU A 215 7.04 0.22 14.66
CA LEU A 215 5.87 1.02 15.03
C LEU A 215 5.79 1.20 16.56
N GLU A 216 6.08 0.16 17.35
CA GLU A 216 6.15 0.25 18.81
C GLU A 216 7.20 1.25 19.31
N ARG A 217 8.30 1.43 18.58
CA ARG A 217 9.31 2.44 18.91
C ARG A 217 8.90 3.84 18.50
N ARG A 218 8.10 3.97 17.44
CA ARG A 218 7.65 5.26 16.88
C ARG A 218 6.43 5.83 17.57
N ALA A 219 5.53 4.96 18.03
CA ALA A 219 4.32 5.33 18.75
C ALA A 219 4.19 4.58 20.10
N PRO A 220 5.21 4.63 20.98
CA PRO A 220 5.25 3.81 22.19
C PRO A 220 4.11 4.14 23.16
N ALA A 221 3.76 5.42 23.28
CA ALA A 221 2.69 5.87 24.17
C ALA A 221 1.31 5.34 23.72
N PHE A 222 1.02 5.40 22.41
CA PHE A 222 -0.23 4.91 21.85
C PHE A 222 -0.32 3.40 21.95
N LEU A 223 0.67 2.67 21.42
CA LEU A 223 0.64 1.21 21.39
C LEU A 223 0.76 0.59 22.79
N GLY A 224 1.49 1.25 23.70
CA GLY A 224 1.52 0.89 25.12
C GLY A 224 0.14 1.05 25.78
N TRP A 225 -0.58 2.14 25.48
CA TRP A 225 -1.95 2.34 25.94
C TRP A 225 -2.91 1.30 25.35
N VAL A 226 -2.84 1.02 24.05
CA VAL A 226 -3.67 -0.01 23.38
C VAL A 226 -3.43 -1.36 24.04
N ARG A 227 -2.17 -1.76 24.24
CA ARG A 227 -1.83 -3.04 24.91
C ARG A 227 -2.36 -3.10 26.34
N LYS A 228 -2.23 -2.02 27.11
CA LYS A 228 -2.76 -1.98 28.48
C LYS A 228 -4.28 -2.11 28.53
N LYS A 229 -4.98 -1.48 27.58
CA LYS A 229 -6.44 -1.44 27.56
C LYS A 229 -7.07 -2.69 26.93
N TYR A 230 -6.44 -3.27 25.91
CA TYR A 230 -7.03 -4.33 25.07
C TYR A 230 -6.20 -5.62 25.00
N GLY A 231 -4.92 -5.60 25.40
CA GLY A 231 -4.03 -6.77 25.32
C GLY A 231 -4.37 -7.91 26.28
N HIS A 232 -5.26 -7.69 27.25
CA HIS A 232 -5.68 -8.72 28.21
C HIS A 232 -6.86 -9.57 27.74
N ALA A 233 -7.53 -9.18 26.65
CA ALA A 233 -8.74 -9.87 26.20
C ALA A 233 -8.46 -11.23 25.52
N SER A 234 -7.23 -11.51 25.11
CA SER A 234 -6.84 -12.77 24.46
C SER A 234 -6.53 -13.93 25.42
N ARG A 235 -6.74 -13.77 26.74
CA ARG A 235 -6.41 -14.78 27.77
C ARG A 235 -7.62 -15.37 28.51
N LYS A 236 -8.84 -15.22 27.98
CA LYS A 236 -10.04 -15.85 28.55
C LYS A 236 -10.73 -16.72 27.52
#